data_AF-A0A950WE35-F1
#
_entry.id   AF-A0A950WE35-F1
#
_cell.length_a   1.000
_cell.length_b   1.000
_cell.length_c   1.000
_cell.angle_alpha   90.00
_cell.angle_beta   90.00
_cell.angle_gamma   90.00
#
_symmetry.space_group_name_H-M   'P 1'
#
loop_
_entity.id
_entity.type
_entity.pdbx_description
1 polymer ?
#
loop_
_entity_poly.entity_id
_entity_poly.type
_entity_poly.pdbx_seq_one_letter_code
_entity_poly.pdbx_strand_id
1 'polypeptide(L)'
;LLSGIGSLGLLFTTTAGSLLLTECFLFLIGSGIGLAGPQLITAMFLHTPQGRAGIAGGVLNAARQTGGALGVALLGIFMSQDHPAELLNGLHIAVVIAGAAFLAGWSITVRYV
;
A
#
# COMPACT_ATOMS: atom_id res chain seq x y z
N LEU A 1 7.26 5.26 0.87
CA LEU A 1 8.42 5.06 -0.02
C LEU A 1 8.74 3.58 -0.21
N LEU A 2 9.18 2.85 0.83
CA LEU A 2 9.59 1.45 0.70
C LEU A 2 8.54 0.56 0.03
N SER A 3 7.28 0.60 0.47
CA SER A 3 6.22 -0.18 -0.16
C SER A 3 5.92 0.26 -1.58
N GLY A 4 6.09 1.53 -1.92
CA GLY A 4 5.96 2.02 -3.30
C GLY A 4 7.03 1.45 -4.21
N ILE A 5 8.29 1.48 -3.75
CA ILE A 5 9.44 0.89 -4.47
C ILE A 5 9.26 -0.62 -4.59
N GLY A 6 8.89 -1.30 -3.50
CA GLY A 6 8.67 -2.75 -3.50
C GLY A 6 7.56 -3.17 -4.47
N SER A 7 6.42 -2.47 -4.48
CA SER A 7 5.31 -2.75 -5.41
C SER A 7 5.73 -2.56 -6.87
N LEU A 8 6.38 -1.45 -7.22
CA LEU A 8 6.86 -1.24 -8.60
C LEU A 8 8.00 -2.19 -8.97
N GLY A 9 8.83 -2.59 -7.99
CA GLY A 9 9.91 -3.54 -8.16
C GLY A 9 9.44 -4.92 -8.64
N LEU A 10 8.23 -5.34 -8.23
CA LEU A 10 7.64 -6.61 -8.69
C LEU A 10 7.44 -6.66 -10.20
N LEU A 11 7.35 -5.53 -10.91
CA LEU A 11 7.27 -5.49 -12.37
C LEU A 11 8.53 -6.03 -13.07
N PHE A 12 9.66 -6.07 -12.36
CA PHE A 12 10.93 -6.60 -12.89
C PHE A 12 11.12 -8.08 -12.57
N THR A 13 10.16 -8.72 -11.88
CA THR A 13 10.22 -10.15 -11.60
C THR A 13 9.60 -10.93 -12.76
N THR A 14 10.27 -11.99 -13.21
CA THR A 14 9.79 -12.87 -14.28
C THR A 14 9.50 -14.27 -13.74
N THR A 15 8.74 -15.07 -14.48
CA THR A 15 8.43 -16.47 -14.12
C THR A 15 9.67 -17.38 -14.06
N ALA A 16 10.77 -17.01 -14.71
CA ALA A 16 12.08 -17.67 -14.59
C ALA A 16 13.06 -16.88 -13.67
N GLY A 17 12.57 -15.84 -13.02
CA GLY A 17 13.35 -14.88 -12.24
C GLY A 17 13.78 -15.42 -10.88
N SER A 18 14.72 -14.72 -10.26
CA SER A 18 15.25 -15.07 -8.95
C SER A 18 14.17 -14.92 -7.87
N LEU A 19 13.83 -16.02 -7.20
CA LEU A 19 12.90 -16.03 -6.06
C LEU A 19 13.36 -15.06 -4.95
N LEU A 20 14.68 -14.97 -4.74
CA LEU A 20 15.28 -14.03 -3.80
C LEU A 20 14.94 -12.57 -4.14
N LEU A 21 14.91 -12.20 -5.43
CA LEU A 21 14.57 -10.85 -5.86
C LEU A 21 13.10 -10.52 -5.55
N THR A 22 12.20 -11.46 -5.81
CA THR A 22 10.77 -11.33 -5.46
C THR A 22 10.59 -11.19 -3.94
N GLU A 23 11.28 -12.02 -3.16
CA GLU A 23 11.27 -11.94 -1.69
C GLU A 23 11.80 -10.59 -1.19
N CYS A 24 12.86 -10.05 -1.79
CA CYS A 24 13.36 -8.72 -1.45
C CYS A 24 12.30 -7.63 -1.66
N PHE A 25 11.58 -7.65 -2.78
CA PHE A 25 10.52 -6.67 -3.02
C PHE A 25 9.32 -6.85 -2.09
N LEU A 26 8.90 -8.08 -1.82
CA LEU A 26 7.86 -8.37 -0.82
C LEU A 26 8.28 -7.92 0.58
N PHE A 27 9.54 -8.11 0.95
CA PHE A 27 10.11 -7.63 2.20
C PHE A 27 10.06 -6.10 2.29
N LEU A 28 10.38 -5.38 1.21
CA LEU A 28 10.25 -3.91 1.15
C LEU A 28 8.80 -3.45 1.32
N ILE A 29 7.84 -4.17 0.70
CA ILE A 29 6.41 -3.90 0.87
C ILE A 29 6.01 -4.07 2.34
N GLY A 30 6.29 -5.23 2.93
CA GLY A 30 5.95 -5.55 4.31
C GLY A 30 6.60 -4.58 5.31
N SER A 31 7.89 -4.28 5.13
CA SER A 31 8.62 -3.34 5.98
C SER A 31 8.03 -1.94 5.94
N GLY A 32 7.70 -1.42 4.75
CA GLY A 32 7.09 -0.09 4.62
C GLY A 32 5.70 -0.01 5.27
N ILE A 33 4.88 -1.05 5.14
CA ILE A 33 3.56 -1.12 5.80
C ILE A 33 3.73 -1.20 7.33
N GLY A 34 4.63 -2.06 7.80
CA GLY A 34 4.89 -2.25 9.23
C GLY A 34 5.37 -0.98 9.94
N LEU A 35 6.21 -0.19 9.26
CA LEU A 35 6.68 1.10 9.78
C LEU A 35 5.58 2.16 9.78
N ALA A 36 4.73 2.19 8.74
CA ALA A 36 3.70 3.22 8.59
C ALA A 36 2.62 3.17 9.69
N GLY A 37 2.28 1.99 10.19
CA GLY A 37 1.18 1.79 11.14
C GLY A 37 1.31 2.63 12.42
N PRO A 38 2.37 2.44 13.23
CA PRO A 38 2.58 3.22 14.45
C PRO A 38 2.80 4.71 14.18
N GLN A 39 3.53 5.05 13.10
CA GLN A 39 3.88 6.41 12.75
C GLN A 39 2.64 7.25 12.42
N LEU A 40 1.68 6.70 11.67
CA LEU A 40 0.41 7.35 11.36
C LEU A 40 -0.40 7.68 12.61
N ILE A 41 -0.48 6.73 13.56
CA ILE A 41 -1.19 6.91 14.82
C ILE A 41 -0.56 8.05 15.61
N THR A 42 0.76 8.02 15.81
CA THR A 42 1.49 9.06 16.55
C THR A 42 1.32 10.42 15.90
N ALA A 43 1.54 10.55 14.59
CA ALA A 43 1.43 11.82 13.87
C ALA A 43 0.03 12.44 13.96
N MET A 44 -1.01 11.60 13.90
CA MET A 44 -2.39 12.06 14.00
C MET A 44 -2.72 12.58 15.41
N PHE A 45 -2.34 11.84 16.45
CA PHE A 45 -2.64 12.25 17.83
C PHE A 45 -1.82 13.45 18.29
N LEU A 46 -0.59 13.65 17.78
CA LEU A 46 0.20 14.86 18.04
C LEU A 46 -0.52 16.15 17.63
N HIS A 47 -1.34 16.10 16.59
CA HIS A 47 -2.09 17.24 16.07
C HIS A 47 -3.56 17.26 16.52
N THR A 48 -3.96 16.32 17.39
CA THR A 48 -5.35 16.21 17.84
C THR A 48 -5.56 17.06 19.10
N PRO A 49 -6.53 18.00 19.11
CA PRO A 49 -6.87 18.76 20.30
C PRO A 49 -7.33 17.87 21.46
N GLN A 50 -7.06 18.31 22.69
CA GLN A 50 -7.50 17.61 23.89
C GLN A 50 -9.02 17.40 23.87
N GLY A 51 -9.47 16.21 24.27
CA GLY A 51 -10.89 15.81 24.24
C GLY A 51 -11.42 15.36 22.87
N ARG A 52 -10.62 15.42 21.79
CA ARG A 52 -11.04 14.97 20.44
C ARG A 52 -10.38 13.65 19.98
N ALA A 53 -9.71 12.94 20.88
CA ALA A 53 -9.02 11.68 20.57
C ALA A 53 -9.97 10.62 19.98
N GLY A 54 -11.22 10.54 20.46
CA GLY A 54 -12.23 9.63 19.90
C GLY A 54 -12.60 9.94 18.45
N ILE A 55 -12.70 11.23 18.09
CA ILE A 55 -12.96 11.66 16.71
C ILE A 55 -11.78 11.33 15.82
N ALA A 56 -10.55 11.62 16.26
CA ALA A 56 -9.34 11.29 15.51
C ALA A 56 -9.21 9.78 15.27
N GLY A 57 -9.40 8.96 16.32
CA GLY A 57 -9.42 7.51 16.18
C GLY A 57 -10.53 7.00 15.25
N GLY A 58 -11.72 7.61 15.31
CA GLY A 58 -12.84 7.32 14.40
C GLY A 58 -12.50 7.59 12.94
N VAL A 59 -11.94 8.77 12.65
CA VAL A 59 -11.49 9.15 11.30
C VAL A 59 -10.40 8.20 10.80
N LEU A 60 -9.43 7.84 11.64
CA LEU A 60 -8.37 6.89 11.28
C LEU A 60 -8.95 5.51 10.95
N ASN A 61 -9.90 5.03 11.75
CA ASN A 61 -10.56 3.76 11.53
C ASN A 61 -11.38 3.74 10.24
N ALA A 62 -12.15 4.80 9.99
CA ALA A 62 -12.92 4.94 8.76
C ALA A 62 -11.98 4.95 7.54
N ALA A 63 -10.91 5.74 7.58
CA ALA A 63 -9.92 5.78 6.50
C ALA A 63 -9.29 4.40 6.23
N ARG A 64 -8.93 3.64 7.26
CA ARG A 64 -8.40 2.28 7.12
C ARG A 64 -9.42 1.32 6.51
N GLN A 65 -10.67 1.36 6.96
CA GLN A 65 -11.73 0.49 6.45
C GLN A 65 -12.05 0.80 4.98
N THR A 66 -12.20 2.09 4.63
CA THR A 66 -12.42 2.51 3.26
C THR A 66 -11.25 2.12 2.36
N GLY A 67 -10.01 2.38 2.80
CA GLY A 67 -8.82 1.97 2.06
C GLY A 67 -8.74 0.45 1.84
N GLY A 68 -9.06 -0.33 2.88
CA GLY A 68 -9.12 -1.79 2.80
C GLY A 68 -10.19 -2.28 1.83
N ALA A 69 -11.41 -1.74 1.91
CA ALA A 69 -12.50 -2.09 1.00
C ALA A 69 -12.17 -1.76 -0.47
N LEU A 70 -11.59 -0.58 -0.73
CA LEU A 70 -11.13 -0.19 -2.06
C LEU A 70 -10.02 -1.12 -2.57
N GLY A 71 -9.03 -1.44 -1.72
CA GLY A 71 -7.95 -2.36 -2.08
C GLY A 71 -8.46 -3.75 -2.44
N VAL A 72 -9.38 -4.31 -1.64
CA VAL A 72 -10.01 -5.62 -1.90
C VAL A 72 -10.81 -5.58 -3.21
N ALA A 73 -11.60 -4.53 -3.45
CA ALA A 73 -12.39 -4.39 -4.67
C ALA A 73 -11.51 -4.32 -5.92
N LEU A 74 -10.45 -3.51 -5.89
CA LEU A 74 -9.50 -3.40 -7.00
C LEU A 74 -8.79 -4.73 -7.28
N LEU A 75 -8.30 -5.40 -6.23
CA LEU A 75 -7.67 -6.72 -6.38
C LEU A 75 -8.65 -7.74 -6.96
N GLY A 76 -9.91 -7.76 -6.51
CA GLY A 76 -10.94 -8.62 -7.08
C GLY A 76 -11.12 -8.43 -8.59
N ILE A 77 -11.24 -7.18 -9.04
CA ILE A 77 -11.38 -6.85 -10.47
C ILE A 77 -10.21 -7.41 -11.30
N PHE A 78 -8.98 -7.23 -10.82
CA PHE A 78 -7.78 -7.59 -11.58
C PHE A 78 -7.40 -9.07 -11.48
N MET A 79 -7.82 -9.76 -10.42
CA MET A 79 -7.49 -11.17 -10.19
C MET A 79 -8.58 -12.14 -10.67
N SER A 80 -9.80 -11.66 -10.96
CA SER A 80 -10.90 -12.46 -11.52
C SER A 80 -10.81 -12.58 -13.05
N GLN A 81 -9.72 -13.16 -13.55
CA GLN A 81 -9.49 -13.37 -14.99
C GLN A 81 -9.34 -14.88 -15.29
N ASP A 82 -9.96 -15.34 -16.37
CA ASP A 82 -9.97 -16.76 -16.74
C ASP A 82 -8.70 -17.19 -17.49
N HIS A 83 -8.00 -16.23 -18.13
CA HIS A 83 -6.81 -16.49 -18.92
C HIS A 83 -5.52 -16.07 -18.18
N PRO A 84 -4.47 -16.91 -18.17
CA PRO A 84 -3.22 -16.59 -17.45
C PRO A 84 -2.56 -15.27 -17.89
N ALA A 85 -2.64 -14.93 -19.17
CA ALA A 85 -2.08 -13.67 -19.69
C ALA A 85 -2.84 -12.44 -19.14
N GLU A 86 -4.16 -12.53 -19.02
CA GLU A 86 -5.01 -11.46 -18.49
C GLU A 86 -4.82 -11.31 -16.98
N LEU A 87 -4.68 -12.43 -16.26
CA LEU A 87 -4.35 -12.44 -14.84
C LEU A 87 -3.00 -11.76 -14.56
N LEU A 88 -1.96 -12.07 -15.33
CA LEU A 88 -0.64 -11.44 -15.19
C LEU A 88 -0.70 -9.93 -15.47
N ASN A 89 -1.43 -9.53 -16.52
CA ASN A 89 -1.64 -8.12 -16.81
C ASN A 89 -2.41 -7.41 -15.69
N GLY A 90 -3.45 -8.04 -15.15
CA GLY A 90 -4.19 -7.54 -13.98
C GLY A 90 -3.29 -7.36 -12.76
N LEU A 91 -2.40 -8.33 -12.50
CA LEU A 91 -1.43 -8.24 -11.41
C LEU A 91 -0.44 -7.07 -11.60
N HIS A 92 0.04 -6.84 -12.83
CA HIS A 92 0.87 -5.68 -13.16
C HIS A 92 0.13 -4.36 -12.88
N ILE A 93 -1.12 -4.24 -13.31
CA ILE A 93 -1.94 -3.05 -13.06
C ILE A 93 -2.12 -2.85 -11.55
N ALA A 94 -2.41 -3.91 -10.81
CA ALA A 94 -2.60 -3.85 -9.36
C ALA A 94 -1.34 -3.34 -8.63
N VAL A 95 -0.14 -3.84 -8.98
CA VAL A 95 1.11 -3.38 -8.34
C VAL A 95 1.50 -1.97 -8.76
N VAL A 96 1.14 -1.53 -9.97
CA VAL A 96 1.30 -0.13 -10.40
C VAL A 96 0.41 0.80 -9.57
N ILE A 97 -0.87 0.46 -9.41
CA ILE A 97 -1.81 1.26 -8.62
C ILE A 97 -1.36 1.32 -7.16
N ALA A 98 -0.98 0.18 -6.58
CA ALA A 98 -0.46 0.12 -5.21
C ALA A 98 0.82 0.96 -5.06
N GLY A 99 1.76 0.82 -5.99
CA GLY A 99 3.01 1.59 -6.02
C GLY A 99 2.75 3.10 -6.07
N ALA A 100 1.88 3.53 -6.99
CA ALA A 100 1.48 4.93 -7.14
C ALA A 100 0.80 5.48 -5.87
N ALA A 101 -0.11 4.72 -5.25
CA ALA A 101 -0.77 5.12 -4.01
C ALA A 101 0.23 5.31 -2.86
N PHE A 102 1.18 4.39 -2.68
CA PHE A 102 2.23 4.50 -1.66
C PHE A 102 3.19 5.67 -1.91
N LEU A 103 3.54 5.95 -3.16
CA LEU A 103 4.39 7.08 -3.53
C LEU A 103 3.66 8.42 -3.37
N ALA A 104 2.37 8.48 -3.72
CA ALA A 104 1.53 9.65 -3.46
C ALA A 104 1.45 9.93 -1.95
N GLY A 105 1.17 8.92 -1.13
CA GLY A 105 1.18 9.05 0.32
C GLY A 105 2.51 9.56 0.86
N TRP A 106 3.63 9.00 0.38
CA TRP A 106 4.97 9.49 0.73
C TRP A 106 5.21 10.95 0.33
N SER A 107 4.81 11.35 -0.88
CA SER A 107 4.97 12.72 -1.35
C SER A 107 4.19 13.73 -0.51
N ILE A 108 2.99 13.34 -0.05
CA ILE A 108 2.18 14.14 0.87
C ILE A 108 2.90 14.23 2.22
N THR A 109 3.37 13.11 2.76
CA THR A 109 4.10 13.11 4.05
C THR A 109 5.31 14.05 4.01
N VAL A 110 6.17 13.94 3.00
CA VAL A 110 7.38 14.79 2.88
C VAL A 110 7.04 16.27 2.70
N ARG A 111 5.86 16.60 2.17
CA ARG A 111 5.43 17.99 1.97
C ARG A 111 4.87 18.65 3.23
N TYR A 112 4.29 17.87 4.14
CA TYR A 112 3.49 18.40 5.27
C TYR A 112 3.98 17.96 6.65
N VAL A 113 5.00 17.10 6.73
CA VAL A 113 5.63 16.62 7.97
C VAL A 113 7.12 16.88 7.89
#